data_AF-A0A420HAP7-F1
#
_entry.id   AF-A0A420HAP7-F1
#
_cell.length_a   1.000
_cell.length_b   1.000
_cell.length_c   1.000
_cell.angle_alpha   90.00
_cell.angle_beta   90.00
_cell.angle_gamma   90.00
#
_symmetry.space_group_name_H-M   'P 1'
#
loop_
_entity.id
_entity.type
_entity.pdbx_description
1 polymer ?
#
loop_
_entity_poly.entity_id
_entity_poly.type
_entity_poly.pdbx_seq_one_letter_code
_entity_poly.pdbx_strand_id
1 'polypeptide(L)'
;MADEKLDQDFKTAATHSKQLTMKPNNDELLELYGLYKIATGEDIKKAEAVRIFDLKEKSKRRAWQEQVDKNITPKEAKVKYIELVEKHKVTYKFDPSKVPETTREQA
;
A
#
# COMPACT_ATOMS: atom_id res chain seq x y z
N MET A 1 20.51 -8.27 7.72
CA MET A 1 19.59 -9.39 8.02
C MET A 1 18.18 -8.93 8.40
N ALA A 2 17.99 -7.81 9.12
CA ALA A 2 16.65 -7.30 9.44
C ALA A 2 15.84 -6.82 8.21
N ASP A 3 16.51 -6.24 7.21
CA ASP A 3 15.89 -5.74 5.98
C ASP A 3 15.21 -6.82 5.14
N GLU A 4 15.77 -8.03 5.12
CA GLU A 4 15.25 -9.14 4.33
C GLU A 4 13.98 -9.73 4.94
N LYS A 5 13.94 -9.87 6.27
CA LYS A 5 12.72 -10.26 6.97
C LYS A 5 11.60 -9.24 6.74
N LEU A 6 11.92 -7.96 6.75
CA LEU A 6 10.95 -6.89 6.49
C LEU A 6 10.40 -6.94 5.06
N ASP A 7 11.24 -7.30 4.08
CA ASP A 7 10.79 -7.51 2.70
C ASP A 7 9.83 -8.70 2.57
N GLN A 8 10.10 -9.79 3.28
CA GLN A 8 9.23 -10.97 3.33
C GLN A 8 7.89 -10.66 4.02
N ASP A 9 7.93 -10.01 5.18
CA ASP A 9 6.74 -9.56 5.90
C ASP A 9 5.92 -8.58 5.04
N PHE A 10 6.57 -7.66 4.33
CA PHE A 10 5.92 -6.72 3.41
C PHE A 10 5.27 -7.42 2.22
N LYS A 11 5.94 -8.38 1.57
CA LYS A 11 5.37 -9.19 0.48
C LYS A 11 4.15 -9.98 0.95
N THR A 12 4.25 -10.55 2.15
CA THR A 12 3.15 -11.26 2.81
C THR A 12 1.99 -10.32 3.11
N ALA A 13 2.26 -9.13 3.66
CA ALA A 13 1.25 -8.11 3.91
C ALA A 13 0.61 -7.60 2.60
N ALA A 14 1.39 -7.38 1.54
CA ALA A 14 0.87 -6.97 0.24
C ALA A 14 -0.02 -8.03 -0.41
N THR A 15 0.23 -9.30 -0.11
CA THR A 15 -0.62 -10.42 -0.50
C THR A 15 -1.89 -10.44 0.35
N HIS A 16 -1.75 -10.29 1.67
CA HIS A 16 -2.87 -10.27 2.59
C HIS A 16 -3.83 -9.09 2.34
N SER A 17 -3.32 -7.91 1.97
CA SER A 17 -4.14 -6.74 1.64
C SER A 17 -5.06 -6.98 0.44
N LYS A 18 -4.67 -7.88 -0.47
CA LYS A 18 -5.50 -8.31 -1.61
C LYS A 18 -6.50 -9.41 -1.25
N GLN A 19 -6.30 -10.11 -0.14
CA GLN A 19 -7.18 -11.19 0.35
C GLN A 19 -8.21 -10.69 1.39
N LEU A 20 -8.25 -9.38 1.65
CA LEU A 20 -9.27 -8.79 2.50
C LEU A 20 -10.64 -9.00 1.87
N THR A 21 -11.60 -9.53 2.63
CA THR A 21 -12.95 -9.82 2.13
C THR A 21 -13.77 -8.56 1.95
N MET A 22 -13.48 -7.53 2.76
CA MET A 22 -14.04 -6.19 2.61
C MET A 22 -13.01 -5.21 2.03
N LYS A 23 -13.51 -4.31 1.20
CA LYS A 23 -12.71 -3.25 0.59
C LYS A 23 -12.38 -2.21 1.67
N PRO A 24 -11.09 -1.93 1.94
CA PRO A 24 -10.74 -0.89 2.88
C PRO A 24 -11.23 0.48 2.42
N ASN A 25 -11.32 1.41 3.37
CA ASN A 25 -11.66 2.79 3.05
C ASN A 25 -10.66 3.37 2.05
N ASN A 26 -11.12 4.31 1.21
CA ASN A 26 -10.25 4.96 0.24
C ASN A 26 -9.03 5.56 0.93
N ASP A 27 -9.19 6.23 2.08
CA ASP A 27 -8.08 6.85 2.82
C ASP A 27 -6.96 5.84 3.17
N GLU A 28 -7.35 4.67 3.67
CA GLU A 28 -6.40 3.62 4.00
C GLU A 28 -5.72 3.02 2.76
N LEU A 29 -6.45 2.90 1.65
CA LEU A 29 -5.86 2.50 0.36
C LEU A 29 -4.83 3.52 -0.14
N LEU A 30 -5.07 4.82 0.08
CA LEU A 30 -4.14 5.89 -0.28
C LEU A 30 -2.88 5.85 0.61
N GLU A 31 -3.06 5.55 1.90
CA GLU A 31 -1.95 5.42 2.84
C GLU A 31 -1.09 4.19 2.51
N LEU A 32 -1.70 3.02 2.27
CA LEU A 32 -1.00 1.82 1.78
C LEU A 32 -0.24 2.10 0.49
N TYR A 33 -0.85 2.83 -0.45
CA TYR A 33 -0.19 3.21 -1.70
C TYR A 33 1.05 4.08 -1.43
N GLY A 34 0.92 5.15 -0.65
CA GLY A 34 2.05 6.03 -0.33
C GLY A 34 3.21 5.29 0.35
N LEU A 35 2.89 4.45 1.35
CA LEU A 35 3.88 3.61 2.04
C LEU A 35 4.53 2.62 1.08
N TYR A 36 3.75 1.96 0.21
CA TYR A 36 4.28 1.03 -0.80
C TYR A 36 5.29 1.71 -1.72
N LYS A 37 4.98 2.90 -2.25
CA LYS A 37 5.88 3.63 -3.16
C LYS A 37 7.19 4.03 -2.49
N ILE A 38 7.16 4.46 -1.23
CA ILE A 38 8.36 4.78 -0.44
C ILE A 38 9.15 3.51 -0.14
N ALA A 39 8.47 2.43 0.27
CA ALA A 39 9.08 1.13 0.55
C ALA A 39 9.81 0.54 -0.66
N THR A 40 9.28 0.77 -1.88
CA THR A 40 9.92 0.36 -3.14
C THR A 40 11.02 1.32 -3.61
N GLY A 41 11.23 2.44 -2.90
CA GLY A 41 12.24 3.45 -3.26
C GLY A 41 11.85 4.28 -4.49
N GLU A 42 10.56 4.39 -4.79
CA GLU A 42 10.10 5.30 -5.85
C GLU A 42 10.13 6.74 -5.37
N ASP A 43 10.41 7.67 -6.29
CA ASP A 43 10.54 9.08 -5.98
C ASP A 43 9.29 9.85 -6.46
N ILE A 44 8.65 10.57 -5.54
CA ILE A 44 7.42 11.31 -5.83
C ILE A 44 7.63 12.48 -6.80
N LYS A 45 8.87 12.98 -6.92
CA LYS A 45 9.22 14.01 -7.90
C LYS A 45 9.28 13.43 -9.31
N LYS A 46 9.57 12.13 -9.44
CA LYS A 46 9.50 11.41 -10.73
C LYS A 46 8.09 10.96 -11.08
N ALA A 47 7.19 10.88 -10.12
CA ALA A 47 5.79 10.59 -10.41
C ALA A 47 5.18 11.76 -11.19
N GLU A 48 4.70 11.47 -12.40
CA GLU A 48 4.11 12.47 -13.30
C GLU A 48 3.04 13.32 -12.61
N ALA A 49 2.92 14.57 -13.06
CA ALA A 49 1.90 15.47 -12.58
C ALA A 49 0.52 14.89 -12.91
N VAL A 50 -0.14 14.35 -11.88
CA VAL A 50 -1.51 13.86 -11.95
C VAL A 50 -2.38 14.91 -12.64
N ARG A 51 -3.10 14.50 -13.68
CA ARG A 51 -4.08 15.34 -14.36
C ARG A 51 -5.03 15.93 -13.33
N ILE A 52 -5.19 17.25 -13.32
CA ILE A 52 -5.93 18.00 -12.28
C ILE A 52 -7.40 17.54 -12.16
N PHE A 53 -7.93 16.90 -13.21
CA PHE A 53 -9.26 16.32 -13.25
C PHE A 53 -9.41 14.96 -12.56
N ASP A 54 -8.31 14.28 -12.20
CA ASP A 54 -8.34 13.01 -11.48
C ASP A 54 -8.11 13.22 -9.98
N LEU A 55 -9.20 13.55 -9.27
CA LEU A 55 -9.19 13.78 -7.83
C LEU A 55 -8.67 12.55 -7.05
N LYS A 56 -8.84 11.35 -7.60
CA LYS A 56 -8.46 10.09 -6.96
C LYS A 56 -6.95 9.92 -6.99
N GLU A 57 -6.35 10.13 -8.16
CA GLU A 57 -4.89 10.14 -8.29
C GLU A 57 -4.25 11.30 -7.54
N LYS A 58 -4.91 12.46 -7.47
CA LYS A 58 -4.41 13.60 -6.69
C LYS A 58 -4.31 13.25 -5.21
N SER A 59 -5.31 12.55 -4.67
CA SER A 59 -5.30 12.07 -3.29
C SER A 59 -4.23 11.02 -3.04
N LYS A 60 -3.96 10.11 -4.00
CA LYS A 60 -2.85 9.13 -3.91
C LYS A 60 -1.51 9.84 -3.82
N ARG A 61 -1.28 10.80 -4.70
CA ARG A 61 -0.05 11.59 -4.71
C ARG A 61 0.08 12.39 -3.42
N ARG A 62 -1.00 12.99 -2.94
CA ARG A 62 -1.00 13.74 -1.68
C ARG A 62 -0.62 12.85 -0.49
N ALA A 63 -1.27 11.69 -0.33
CA ALA A 63 -0.95 10.76 0.75
C ALA A 63 0.52 10.31 0.69
N TRP A 64 1.03 10.00 -0.51
CA TRP A 64 2.43 9.70 -0.70
C TRP A 64 3.35 10.88 -0.35
N GLN A 65 3.00 12.09 -0.79
CA GLN A 65 3.77 13.31 -0.52
C GLN A 65 3.86 13.58 0.97
N GLU A 66 2.77 13.42 1.72
CA GLU A 66 2.75 13.59 3.18
C GLU A 66 3.67 12.57 3.88
N GLN A 67 3.77 11.34 3.37
CA GLN A 67 4.69 10.34 3.93
C GLN A 67 6.15 10.64 3.55
N VAL A 68 6.42 11.15 2.34
CA VAL A 68 7.77 11.58 1.93
C VAL A 68 8.22 12.82 2.70
N ASP A 69 7.32 13.78 2.94
CA ASP A 69 7.59 15.00 3.70
C ASP A 69 7.94 14.69 5.16
N LYS A 70 7.32 13.64 5.72
CA LYS A 70 7.68 13.05 7.02
C LYS A 70 9.06 12.36 7.04
N ASN A 71 9.81 12.39 5.94
CA ASN A 71 11.12 11.75 5.79
C ASN A 71 11.08 10.24 6.11
N ILE A 72 9.95 9.58 5.80
CA ILE A 72 9.80 8.15 6.01
C ILE A 72 10.83 7.42 5.14
N THR A 73 11.66 6.61 5.79
CA THR A 73 12.63 5.75 5.08
C THR A 73 11.91 4.54 4.48
N PRO A 74 12.47 3.89 3.44
CA PRO A 74 11.89 2.66 2.89
C PRO A 74 11.68 1.56 3.94
N LYS A 75 12.53 1.51 4.98
CA LYS A 75 12.35 0.57 6.10
C LYS A 75 11.11 0.92 6.92
N GLU A 76 11.00 2.17 7.36
CA GLU A 76 9.82 2.61 8.13
C GLU A 76 8.53 2.47 7.33
N ALA A 77 8.57 2.74 6.03
CA ALA A 77 7.42 2.56 5.16
C ALA A 77 6.94 1.10 5.13
N LYS A 78 7.87 0.13 5.04
CA LYS A 78 7.52 -1.30 5.10
C LYS A 78 6.92 -1.67 6.45
N VAL A 79 7.49 -1.22 7.57
CA VAL A 79 6.96 -1.48 8.92
C VAL A 79 5.53 -0.96 9.04
N LYS A 80 5.30 0.32 8.71
CA LYS A 80 3.97 0.93 8.74
C LYS A 80 2.98 0.23 7.83
N TYR A 81 3.43 -0.19 6.64
CA TYR A 81 2.58 -0.93 5.70
C TYR A 81 2.10 -2.25 6.31
N ILE A 82 3.01 -3.01 6.94
CA ILE A 82 2.67 -4.27 7.61
C ILE A 82 1.66 -4.01 8.73
N GLU A 83 1.92 -3.03 9.60
CA GLU A 83 1.00 -2.67 10.69
C GLU A 83 -0.39 -2.27 10.18
N LEU A 84 -0.46 -1.51 9.09
CA LEU A 84 -1.73 -1.09 8.51
C LEU A 84 -2.49 -2.28 7.93
N VAL A 85 -1.81 -3.18 7.21
CA VAL A 85 -2.41 -4.41 6.70
C VAL A 85 -2.89 -5.28 7.84
N GLU A 86 -2.11 -5.45 8.91
CA GLU A 86 -2.54 -6.24 10.08
C GLU A 86 -3.81 -5.66 10.70
N LYS A 87 -3.88 -4.32 10.87
CA LYS A 87 -5.13 -3.66 11.28
C LYS A 87 -6.28 -3.94 10.32
N HIS A 88 -6.04 -3.87 9.01
CA HIS A 88 -7.07 -4.18 8.03
C HIS A 88 -7.55 -5.62 8.10
N LYS A 89 -6.64 -6.59 8.33
CA LYS A 89 -7.02 -8.00 8.46
C LYS A 89 -8.00 -8.20 9.63
N VAL A 90 -7.79 -7.47 10.73
CA VAL A 90 -8.68 -7.48 11.89
C VAL A 90 -10.00 -6.76 11.59
N THR A 91 -9.95 -5.58 10.98
CA THR A 91 -11.13 -4.73 10.72
C THR A 91 -12.03 -5.28 9.61
N TYR A 92 -11.44 -5.71 8.49
CA TYR A 92 -12.14 -6.06 7.25
C TYR A 92 -12.38 -7.55 7.06
N LYS A 93 -12.00 -8.36 8.07
CA LYS A 93 -11.96 -9.82 8.04
C LYS A 93 -11.06 -10.33 6.92
N PHE A 94 -9.95 -10.95 7.32
CA PHE A 94 -9.04 -11.60 6.39
C PHE A 94 -9.50 -13.04 6.16
N ASP A 95 -9.71 -13.41 4.90
CA ASP A 95 -10.10 -14.76 4.54
C ASP A 95 -8.97 -15.42 3.72
N PRO A 96 -8.16 -16.31 4.33
CA PRO A 96 -7.05 -16.96 3.65
C PRO A 96 -7.50 -17.92 2.55
N SER A 97 -8.79 -18.29 2.50
CA SER A 97 -9.39 -19.07 1.41
C SER A 97 -9.84 -18.21 0.22
N LYS A 98 -9.85 -16.88 0.36
CA LYS A 98 -9.98 -15.96 -0.77
C LYS A 98 -8.66 -15.99 -1.53
N VAL A 99 -8.56 -16.92 -2.48
CA VAL A 99 -7.47 -16.94 -3.46
C VAL A 99 -7.41 -15.53 -4.05
N PRO A 100 -6.26 -14.83 -3.98
CA PRO A 100 -6.14 -13.55 -4.66
C PRO A 100 -6.37 -13.88 -6.12
N GLU A 101 -7.49 -13.39 -6.66
CA GLU A 101 -7.86 -13.51 -8.05
C GLU A 101 -6.90 -12.63 -8.87
N THR A 102 -5.62 -13.02 -8.89
CA THR A 102 -4.69 -12.64 -9.92
C THR A 102 -5.23 -13.30 -11.17
N THR A 103 -5.89 -12.47 -11.98
CA THR A 103 -6.24 -12.76 -13.37
C THR A 103 -7.44 -13.68 -13.56
N ARG A 104 -8.64 -13.10 -13.59
CA ARG A 104 -9.63 -13.51 -14.58
C ARG A 104 -9.96 -12.31 -15.48
N GLU A 105 -9.30 -12.31 -16.63
CA GLU A 105 -9.97 -12.09 -17.91
C GLU A 105 -10.67 -10.72 -18.06
N GLN A 106 -9.89 -9.70 -18.44
CA GLN A 106 -10.43 -8.72 -19.38
C GLN A 106 -10.25 -9.32 -20.78
N ALA A 107 -11.24 -10.11 -21.20
CA ALA A 107 -11.48 -10.43 -22.60
C ALA A 107 -12.34 -9.32 -23.24
#